data_AF-A0A952U4P7-F1
#
_entry.id   AF-A0A952U4P7-F1
#
_cell.length_a   1.000
_cell.length_b   1.000
_cell.length_c   1.000
_cell.angle_alpha   90.00
_cell.angle_beta   90.00
_cell.angle_gamma   90.00
#
_symmetry.space_group_name_H-M   'P 1'
#
loop_
_entity.id
_entity.type
_entity.pdbx_description
1 polymer ?
#
loop_
_entity_poly.entity_id
_entity_poly.type
_entity_poly.pdbx_seq_one_letter_code
_entity_poly.pdbx_strand_id
1 'polypeptide(L)'
;MIARLKSSMQASLLVLVLSAVLTPQMVFAGDKLCSTSGTKSGDGKANDANPAAESKVAVSEAERRPVLWKATRGKANVYVYATINHGKDRYFALTGEAARAFKQSKAMAVDSHAGLPSDPYSMGCYASGDKLSSHIQDKTLEVLSELARATDDNIAIYEVWKPFFLITSFDQSLIRQIGFNLLDLERQLITESKRTRKPLMELDPALARLEYFDALTPDMQDQCLRLSLLELLNFEQQETDIEKAWRLGDGSKMADACLMTLKAHPELFEAYQALYKNRNKQLVSVLANVAKNLSPIFLSLDVRRVVGEKGVLSVLMDEGFTIEQCAGGANAVEPGVVAELPYVDSDDGSQSEEISPYMRASEHYRAHRYKQALDLLSENRADERCRYLSGLCYLGLDQVTLAAGEFRWVAQNARDPKIREIAETALHNLR
;
A
#
# COMPACT_ATOMS: atom_id res chain seq x y z
N MET A 1 13.32 -10.63 3.32
CA MET A 1 14.30 -9.61 3.74
C MET A 1 15.76 -10.10 3.76
N ILE A 2 16.41 -10.39 4.91
CA ILE A 2 17.89 -10.50 5.10
C ILE A 2 18.67 -11.25 3.99
N ALA A 3 18.19 -12.41 3.53
CA ALA A 3 18.89 -13.23 2.54
C ALA A 3 18.95 -12.61 1.13
N ARG A 4 18.02 -11.72 0.76
CA ARG A 4 18.00 -11.04 -0.56
C ARG A 4 18.87 -9.79 -0.59
N LEU A 5 19.00 -9.09 0.54
CA LEU A 5 19.83 -7.89 0.66
C LEU A 5 21.31 -8.23 0.39
N LYS A 6 21.80 -9.33 0.98
CA LYS A 6 23.19 -9.79 0.81
C LYS A 6 23.63 -10.09 -0.62
N SER A 7 22.72 -10.47 -1.54
CA SER A 7 23.09 -10.78 -2.93
C SER A 7 23.21 -9.57 -3.84
N SER A 8 22.71 -8.39 -3.44
CA SER A 8 22.72 -7.18 -4.28
C SER A 8 23.94 -6.26 -4.04
N MET A 9 24.72 -6.51 -2.99
CA MET A 9 25.71 -5.55 -2.46
C MET A 9 27.11 -5.61 -3.12
N GLN A 10 27.33 -6.45 -4.13
CA GLN A 10 28.63 -6.48 -4.85
C GLN A 10 28.74 -5.45 -5.99
N ALA A 11 27.74 -4.58 -6.18
CA ALA A 11 27.81 -3.46 -7.10
C ALA A 11 27.28 -2.17 -6.44
N SER A 12 27.90 -1.04 -6.79
CA SER A 12 27.51 0.32 -6.38
C SER A 12 27.79 0.73 -4.92
N LEU A 13 29.06 0.60 -4.52
CA LEU A 13 29.63 1.55 -3.56
C LEU A 13 29.73 2.95 -4.23
N LEU A 14 29.45 4.02 -3.49
CA LEU A 14 29.84 5.41 -3.79
C LEU A 14 29.08 6.24 -4.86
N VAL A 15 27.74 6.23 -4.90
CA VAL A 15 26.96 7.37 -5.48
C VAL A 15 25.64 7.59 -4.72
N LEU A 16 25.45 8.81 -4.17
CA LEU A 16 24.17 9.55 -3.98
C LEU A 16 24.14 10.46 -2.72
N VAL A 17 25.02 11.47 -2.66
CA VAL A 17 24.83 12.66 -1.78
C VAL A 17 24.34 13.88 -2.58
N LEU A 18 24.20 13.77 -3.91
CA LEU A 18 23.58 14.77 -4.77
C LEU A 18 22.58 14.14 -5.74
N SER A 19 21.28 14.23 -5.43
CA SER A 19 20.17 14.11 -6.39
C SER A 19 18.89 14.82 -5.92
N ALA A 20 19.05 15.85 -5.09
CA ALA A 20 18.09 16.94 -4.97
C ALA A 20 18.72 18.18 -5.65
N VAL A 21 17.91 18.97 -6.36
CA VAL A 21 18.33 20.10 -7.21
C VAL A 21 19.10 19.69 -8.48
N LEU A 22 18.38 19.55 -9.60
CA LEU A 22 18.65 20.29 -10.84
C LEU A 22 17.56 20.03 -11.89
N THR A 23 16.62 20.97 -12.01
CA THR A 23 16.03 21.31 -13.32
C THR A 23 16.51 22.71 -13.69
N PRO A 24 16.86 22.93 -14.96
CA PRO A 24 16.50 24.17 -15.61
C PRO A 24 15.64 23.89 -16.84
N GLN A 25 14.61 24.70 -17.02
CA GLN A 25 13.93 24.82 -18.30
C GLN A 25 14.87 25.50 -19.30
N MET A 26 14.88 25.05 -20.56
CA MET A 26 15.11 25.97 -21.68
C MET A 26 14.42 25.49 -22.96
N VAL A 27 13.65 26.39 -23.56
CA VAL A 27 13.11 26.27 -24.91
C VAL A 27 14.11 26.92 -25.84
N PHE A 28 14.49 26.27 -26.94
CA PHE A 28 14.73 26.94 -28.24
C PHE A 28 14.64 25.93 -29.40
N ALA A 29 14.32 26.44 -30.59
CA ALA A 29 14.11 25.68 -31.82
C ALA A 29 15.40 25.57 -32.66
N GLY A 30 15.46 24.64 -33.63
CA GLY A 30 16.56 24.62 -34.61
C GLY A 30 16.62 23.38 -35.48
N ASP A 31 16.21 23.54 -36.74
CA ASP A 31 16.22 22.56 -37.84
C ASP A 31 17.62 21.99 -38.23
N LYS A 32 17.61 20.74 -38.75
CA LYS A 32 18.48 20.17 -39.81
C LYS A 32 20.03 20.12 -39.64
N LEU A 33 20.62 18.95 -39.92
CA LEU A 33 21.28 18.65 -41.23
C LEU A 33 21.83 17.21 -41.34
N CYS A 34 21.73 16.64 -42.55
CA CYS A 34 22.55 15.59 -43.22
C CYS A 34 22.96 14.29 -42.48
N SER A 35 22.66 13.06 -42.96
CA SER A 35 23.06 12.37 -44.24
C SER A 35 24.60 12.16 -44.33
N THR A 36 25.24 11.03 -44.68
CA THR A 36 25.03 9.92 -45.67
C THR A 36 26.07 8.80 -45.38
N SER A 37 26.11 7.57 -45.93
CA SER A 37 25.20 6.61 -46.61
C SER A 37 26.02 5.36 -47.05
N GLY A 38 25.47 4.13 -47.14
CA GLY A 38 26.25 2.99 -47.70
C GLY A 38 25.66 1.57 -47.65
N THR A 39 24.93 1.20 -48.72
CA THR A 39 24.85 -0.10 -49.44
C THR A 39 25.59 -1.36 -48.89
N LYS A 40 24.89 -2.51 -48.70
CA LYS A 40 24.64 -3.66 -49.64
C LYS A 40 25.91 -4.44 -50.07
N SER A 41 25.98 -5.78 -50.18
CA SER A 41 25.00 -6.91 -50.16
C SER A 41 25.72 -8.28 -50.06
N GLY A 42 25.03 -9.38 -49.70
CA GLY A 42 25.53 -10.77 -49.90
C GLY A 42 24.64 -11.87 -49.30
N ASP A 43 24.36 -12.94 -50.05
CA ASP A 43 23.40 -14.02 -49.71
C ASP A 43 23.89 -15.07 -48.69
N GLY A 44 22.95 -15.69 -47.97
CA GLY A 44 23.18 -16.90 -47.16
C GLY A 44 21.88 -17.49 -46.61
N LYS A 45 21.64 -18.80 -46.80
CA LYS A 45 20.39 -19.48 -46.42
C LYS A 45 20.36 -19.94 -44.96
N ALA A 46 19.16 -19.80 -44.38
CA ALA A 46 18.50 -20.70 -43.43
C ALA A 46 18.95 -20.78 -41.95
N ASN A 47 17.89 -20.89 -41.14
CA ASN A 47 17.75 -21.49 -39.82
C ASN A 47 18.03 -20.71 -38.51
N ASP A 48 16.94 -20.67 -37.74
CA ASP A 48 16.80 -20.83 -36.29
C ASP A 48 16.90 -19.64 -35.31
N ALA A 49 15.89 -19.65 -34.43
CA ALA A 49 15.79 -18.98 -33.13
C ALA A 49 15.93 -17.44 -33.09
N ASN A 50 14.84 -16.74 -33.40
CA ASN A 50 14.54 -15.46 -32.75
C ASN A 50 14.07 -15.75 -31.30
N PRO A 51 14.79 -15.35 -30.24
CA PRO A 51 14.24 -15.41 -28.88
C PRO A 51 13.10 -14.39 -28.80
N ALA A 52 11.89 -14.89 -28.57
CA ALA A 52 10.68 -14.07 -28.57
C ALA A 52 10.78 -12.93 -27.55
N ALA A 53 10.32 -11.74 -27.93
CA ALA A 53 10.11 -10.65 -27.00
C ALA A 53 9.12 -11.10 -25.91
N GLU A 54 9.55 -11.07 -24.66
CA GLU A 54 8.70 -11.46 -23.54
C GLU A 54 7.50 -10.51 -23.42
N SER A 55 6.32 -11.06 -23.68
CA SER A 55 5.04 -10.37 -23.55
C SER A 55 4.82 -9.99 -22.09
N LYS A 56 4.95 -8.70 -21.76
CA LYS A 56 4.47 -8.16 -20.49
C LYS A 56 3.01 -8.54 -20.28
N VAL A 57 2.72 -9.28 -19.22
CA VAL A 57 1.36 -9.70 -18.87
C VAL A 57 0.49 -8.45 -18.66
N ALA A 58 -0.44 -8.23 -19.59
CA ALA A 58 -1.38 -7.13 -19.51
C ALA A 58 -2.54 -7.50 -18.58
N VAL A 59 -2.54 -6.97 -17.35
CA VAL A 59 -3.70 -7.04 -16.45
C VAL A 59 -4.92 -6.46 -17.16
N SER A 60 -6.02 -7.20 -17.22
CA SER A 60 -7.18 -6.83 -18.04
C SER A 60 -7.87 -5.56 -17.53
N GLU A 61 -8.57 -4.86 -18.42
CA GLU A 61 -9.27 -3.62 -18.06
C GLU A 61 -10.46 -3.88 -17.10
N ALA A 62 -11.01 -5.09 -17.10
CA ALA A 62 -12.10 -5.51 -16.22
C ALA A 62 -11.67 -5.74 -14.76
N GLU A 63 -10.40 -6.05 -14.51
CA GLU A 63 -9.84 -6.31 -13.17
C GLU A 63 -9.44 -5.05 -12.41
N ARG A 64 -9.49 -3.87 -13.02
CA ARG A 64 -9.02 -2.61 -12.41
C ARG A 64 -10.20 -1.83 -11.83
N ARG A 65 -10.48 -2.03 -10.54
CA ARG A 65 -11.49 -1.28 -9.78
C ARG A 65 -10.87 -0.55 -8.57
N PRO A 66 -9.95 0.41 -8.78
CA PRO A 66 -9.41 1.19 -7.68
C PRO A 66 -10.53 1.93 -6.96
N VAL A 67 -10.51 1.92 -5.63
CA VAL A 67 -11.69 2.32 -4.84
C VAL A 67 -11.91 3.82 -4.92
N LEU A 68 -13.16 4.18 -5.18
CA LEU A 68 -13.65 5.53 -5.22
C LEU A 68 -14.83 5.65 -4.27
N TRP A 69 -14.73 6.55 -3.29
CA TRP A 69 -15.85 6.97 -2.47
C TRP A 69 -16.34 8.35 -2.89
N LYS A 70 -17.60 8.62 -2.58
CA LYS A 70 -18.25 9.91 -2.74
C LYS A 70 -18.79 10.34 -1.38
N ALA A 71 -18.25 11.44 -0.86
CA ALA A 71 -18.71 12.11 0.34
C ALA A 71 -19.65 13.24 -0.04
N THR A 72 -20.82 13.31 0.62
CA THR A 72 -21.83 14.35 0.34
C THR A 72 -22.33 15.03 1.60
N ARG A 73 -22.42 16.38 1.60
CA ARG A 73 -22.99 17.19 2.69
C ARG A 73 -23.73 18.39 2.10
N GLY A 74 -25.05 18.26 1.93
CA GLY A 74 -25.85 19.26 1.22
C GLY A 74 -25.42 19.42 -0.23
N LYS A 75 -24.85 20.58 -0.59
CA LYS A 75 -24.30 20.85 -1.94
C LYS A 75 -22.81 20.49 -2.08
N ALA A 76 -22.11 20.23 -0.97
CA ALA A 76 -20.72 19.78 -1.00
C ALA A 76 -20.67 18.33 -1.48
N ASN A 77 -19.86 18.07 -2.51
CA ASN A 77 -19.56 16.74 -3.04
C ASN A 77 -18.04 16.59 -3.12
N VAL A 78 -17.49 15.54 -2.55
CA VAL A 78 -16.07 15.18 -2.67
C VAL A 78 -15.99 13.74 -3.16
N TYR A 79 -15.24 13.50 -4.23
CA TYR A 79 -14.80 12.17 -4.60
C TYR A 79 -13.47 11.90 -3.93
N VAL A 80 -13.39 10.86 -3.10
CA VAL A 80 -12.17 10.43 -2.42
C VAL A 80 -11.62 9.22 -3.16
N TYR A 81 -10.44 9.38 -3.74
CA TYR A 81 -9.72 8.36 -4.49
C TYR A 81 -8.49 7.92 -3.71
N ALA A 82 -8.50 6.68 -3.22
CA ALA A 82 -7.33 6.12 -2.54
C ALA A 82 -6.26 5.74 -3.56
N THR A 83 -5.11 6.41 -3.50
CA THR A 83 -3.90 6.02 -4.21
C THR A 83 -3.08 5.04 -3.38
N ILE A 84 -2.14 4.35 -4.02
CA ILE A 84 -1.01 3.70 -3.37
C ILE A 84 0.25 4.42 -3.84
N ASN A 85 1.13 4.78 -2.92
CA ASN A 85 2.39 5.46 -3.26
C ASN A 85 3.46 4.50 -3.76
N HIS A 86 3.39 3.21 -3.43
CA HIS A 86 4.38 2.22 -3.83
C HIS A 86 3.73 0.96 -4.41
N GLY A 87 4.47 0.26 -5.26
CA GLY A 87 4.00 -0.98 -5.88
C GLY A 87 5.10 -1.69 -6.66
N LYS A 88 4.94 -2.99 -6.88
CA LYS A 88 5.87 -3.79 -7.70
C LYS A 88 5.61 -3.56 -9.20
N ASP A 89 4.34 -3.44 -9.60
CA ASP A 89 3.95 -3.15 -10.98
C ASP A 89 3.78 -1.63 -11.25
N ARG A 90 3.70 -1.24 -12.53
CA ARG A 90 3.29 0.12 -12.93
C ARG A 90 1.79 0.19 -13.18
N TYR A 91 1.12 1.11 -12.49
CA TYR A 91 -0.32 1.33 -12.61
C TYR A 91 -0.66 2.67 -13.29
N PHE A 92 -1.85 2.73 -13.89
CA PHE A 92 -2.41 3.92 -14.51
C PHE A 92 -3.61 4.40 -13.69
N ALA A 93 -3.61 5.68 -13.30
CA ALA A 93 -4.44 6.19 -12.21
C ALA A 93 -5.95 6.36 -12.51
N LEU A 94 -6.37 6.38 -13.78
CA LEU A 94 -7.74 6.75 -14.14
C LEU A 94 -8.33 5.85 -15.23
N THR A 95 -9.13 4.89 -14.81
CA THR A 95 -10.08 4.16 -15.67
C THR A 95 -11.49 4.25 -15.07
N GLY A 96 -12.51 3.82 -15.84
CA GLY A 96 -13.87 3.63 -15.34
C GLY A 96 -14.47 4.84 -14.62
N GLU A 97 -14.85 4.65 -13.35
CA GLU A 97 -15.52 5.66 -12.54
C GLU A 97 -14.60 6.75 -12.00
N ALA A 98 -13.38 6.41 -11.59
CA ALA A 98 -12.40 7.39 -11.15
C ALA A 98 -12.15 8.43 -12.26
N ALA A 99 -12.02 7.98 -13.51
CA ALA A 99 -11.91 8.87 -14.67
C ALA A 99 -13.15 9.77 -14.87
N ARG A 100 -14.37 9.24 -14.67
CA ARG A 100 -15.63 10.02 -14.76
C ARG A 100 -15.71 11.07 -13.65
N ALA A 101 -15.46 10.68 -12.41
CA ALA A 101 -15.49 11.54 -11.23
C ALA A 101 -14.43 12.66 -11.32
N PHE A 102 -13.20 12.33 -11.74
CA PHE A 102 -12.16 13.33 -11.98
C PHE A 102 -12.58 14.33 -13.06
N LYS A 103 -13.12 13.86 -14.19
CA LYS A 103 -13.61 14.72 -15.27
C LYS A 103 -14.71 15.67 -14.81
N GLN A 104 -15.68 15.17 -14.04
CA GLN A 104 -16.83 15.95 -13.51
C GLN A 104 -16.45 16.93 -12.38
N SER A 105 -15.38 16.65 -11.63
CA SER A 105 -14.94 17.50 -10.52
C SER A 105 -14.43 18.85 -11.00
N LYS A 106 -14.78 19.92 -10.30
CA LYS A 106 -14.38 21.30 -10.62
C LYS A 106 -12.96 21.63 -10.16
N ALA A 107 -12.43 20.91 -9.18
CA ALA A 107 -11.08 21.06 -8.65
C ALA A 107 -10.50 19.72 -8.21
N MET A 108 -9.18 19.67 -8.08
CA MET A 108 -8.44 18.55 -7.51
C MET A 108 -7.84 18.96 -6.15
N ALA A 109 -7.82 18.05 -5.20
CA ALA A 109 -7.10 18.16 -3.95
C ALA A 109 -6.07 17.02 -3.81
N VAL A 110 -4.96 17.31 -3.14
CA VAL A 110 -3.88 16.38 -2.75
C VAL A 110 -3.42 16.71 -1.33
N ASP A 111 -2.62 15.85 -0.69
CA ASP A 111 -1.93 16.22 0.55
C ASP A 111 -0.86 17.28 0.26
N SER A 112 0.13 16.97 -0.60
CA SER A 112 1.21 17.88 -0.97
C SER A 112 1.59 17.79 -2.46
N HIS A 113 1.94 18.93 -3.06
CA HIS A 113 2.58 18.99 -4.38
C HIS A 113 3.63 20.09 -4.53
N ALA A 114 3.73 21.04 -3.59
CA ALA A 114 4.66 22.17 -3.71
C ALA A 114 6.12 21.77 -3.38
N GLY A 115 6.29 20.66 -2.67
CA GLY A 115 7.58 20.23 -2.13
C GLY A 115 7.93 20.96 -0.83
N LEU A 116 9.13 20.71 -0.33
CA LEU A 116 9.68 21.43 0.82
C LEU A 116 10.29 22.78 0.38
N PRO A 117 10.43 23.76 1.31
CA PRO A 117 11.25 24.95 1.10
C PRO A 117 12.70 24.60 0.75
N SER A 118 13.51 25.61 0.39
CA SER A 118 14.91 25.41 -0.04
C SER A 118 15.83 24.82 1.03
N ASP A 119 15.49 24.96 2.31
CA ASP A 119 16.26 24.41 3.43
C ASP A 119 15.31 23.88 4.52
N PRO A 120 14.82 22.64 4.39
CA PRO A 120 14.08 21.96 5.46
C PRO A 120 15.03 21.32 6.49
N TYR A 121 16.32 21.23 6.16
CA TYR A 121 17.32 20.53 6.97
C TYR A 121 17.71 21.35 8.20
N SER A 122 17.74 22.69 8.11
CA SER A 122 17.94 23.54 9.30
C SER A 122 16.87 23.37 10.38
N MET A 123 15.63 23.01 10.02
CA MET A 123 14.60 22.64 10.99
C MET A 123 14.86 21.24 11.59
N GLY A 124 15.22 20.28 10.73
CA GLY A 124 15.35 18.87 11.08
C GLY A 124 16.65 18.46 11.76
N CYS A 125 17.74 19.22 11.63
CA CYS A 125 19.02 18.92 12.27
C CYS A 125 19.04 19.35 13.76
N TYR A 126 19.81 18.62 14.57
CA TYR A 126 20.28 19.11 15.86
C TYR A 126 21.35 20.20 15.70
N ALA A 127 21.45 21.07 16.70
CA ALA A 127 22.59 21.95 16.85
C ALA A 127 23.84 21.14 17.26
N SER A 128 25.03 21.68 16.97
CA SER A 128 26.30 21.00 17.28
C SER A 128 26.40 20.60 18.75
N GLY A 129 26.62 19.31 19.00
CA GLY A 129 26.76 18.73 20.35
C GLY A 129 25.53 17.99 20.87
N ASP A 130 24.37 18.11 20.21
CA ASP A 130 23.16 17.34 20.52
C ASP A 130 22.92 16.25 19.45
N LYS A 131 22.12 15.23 19.77
CA LYS A 131 21.98 14.01 18.95
C LYS A 131 20.68 13.24 19.20
N LEU A 132 20.20 12.49 18.19
CA LEU A 132 18.97 11.69 18.24
C LEU A 132 18.88 10.78 19.47
N SER A 133 19.94 10.02 19.78
CA SER A 133 19.96 9.07 20.90
C SER A 133 19.89 9.72 22.30
N SER A 134 19.90 11.05 22.40
CA SER A 134 19.59 11.78 23.63
C SER A 134 18.08 12.07 23.82
N HIS A 135 17.26 11.91 22.78
CA HIS A 135 15.85 12.35 22.74
C HIS A 135 14.85 11.24 22.38
N ILE A 136 15.32 10.01 22.16
CA ILE A 136 14.49 8.83 21.89
C ILE A 136 14.61 7.81 23.02
N GLN A 137 13.58 6.99 23.22
CA GLN A 137 13.58 5.91 24.19
C GLN A 137 14.40 4.71 23.69
N ASP A 138 14.91 3.89 24.62
CA ASP A 138 15.69 2.69 24.29
C ASP A 138 14.94 1.79 23.29
N LYS A 139 13.62 1.59 23.46
CA LYS A 139 12.76 0.82 22.54
C LYS A 139 12.78 1.37 21.11
N THR A 140 12.89 2.68 20.94
CA THR A 140 12.94 3.34 19.62
C THR A 140 14.33 3.23 19.02
N LEU A 141 15.37 3.35 19.85
CA LEU A 141 16.77 3.13 19.45
C LEU A 141 17.02 1.67 19.05
N GLU A 142 16.38 0.70 19.72
CA GLU A 142 16.42 -0.72 19.37
C GLU A 142 15.86 -0.99 17.97
N VAL A 143 14.66 -0.46 17.66
CA VAL A 143 14.04 -0.60 16.33
C VAL A 143 14.86 0.12 15.26
N LEU A 144 15.40 1.32 15.56
CA LEU A 144 16.32 2.02 14.65
C LEU A 144 17.60 1.21 14.39
N SER A 145 18.12 0.56 15.42
CA SER A 145 19.29 -0.34 15.33
C SER A 145 18.97 -1.65 14.59
N GLU A 146 17.73 -2.12 14.62
CA GLU A 146 17.27 -3.22 13.78
C GLU A 146 17.16 -2.80 12.32
N LEU A 147 16.56 -1.64 12.03
CA LEU A 147 16.49 -1.09 10.69
C LEU A 147 17.90 -0.93 10.10
N ALA A 148 18.81 -0.26 10.79
CA ALA A 148 20.18 -0.06 10.34
C ALA A 148 20.91 -1.38 10.05
N ARG A 149 20.74 -2.41 10.89
CA ARG A 149 21.28 -3.77 10.62
C ARG A 149 20.59 -4.48 9.46
N ALA A 150 19.32 -4.21 9.22
CA ALA A 150 18.57 -4.78 8.10
C ALA A 150 18.94 -4.11 6.76
N THR A 151 19.37 -2.85 6.77
CA THR A 151 19.76 -2.09 5.57
C THR A 151 21.26 -2.04 5.30
N ASP A 152 22.10 -2.46 6.26
CA ASP A 152 23.54 -2.21 6.31
C ASP A 152 23.91 -0.71 6.41
N ASP A 153 22.99 0.12 6.90
CA ASP A 153 23.25 1.53 7.18
C ASP A 153 24.10 1.71 8.45
N ASN A 154 24.98 2.71 8.42
CA ASN A 154 25.63 3.19 9.63
C ASN A 154 24.64 4.00 10.47
N ILE A 155 24.17 3.46 11.60
CA ILE A 155 23.22 4.14 12.49
C ILE A 155 23.62 5.57 12.89
N ALA A 156 24.93 5.89 12.92
CA ALA A 156 25.41 7.23 13.24
C ALA A 156 24.96 8.31 12.24
N ILE A 157 24.49 7.96 11.04
CA ILE A 157 23.92 8.94 10.09
C ILE A 157 22.57 9.50 10.57
N TYR A 158 21.88 8.79 11.48
CA TYR A 158 20.60 9.22 12.04
C TYR A 158 20.77 10.20 13.21
N GLU A 159 21.93 10.21 13.87
CA GLU A 159 22.18 11.00 15.08
C GLU A 159 22.05 12.51 14.88
N VAL A 160 22.28 13.02 13.67
CA VAL A 160 22.15 14.46 13.36
C VAL A 160 20.70 14.93 13.25
N TRP A 161 19.73 14.03 13.09
CA TRP A 161 18.33 14.37 12.81
C TRP A 161 17.46 14.29 14.06
N LYS A 162 16.55 15.26 14.22
CA LYS A 162 15.46 15.21 15.19
C LYS A 162 14.44 14.13 14.80
N PRO A 163 13.75 13.49 15.78
CA PRO A 163 12.78 12.43 15.50
C PRO A 163 11.72 12.82 14.48
N PHE A 164 11.16 14.04 14.58
CA PHE A 164 10.11 14.51 13.67
C PHE A 164 10.54 14.53 12.20
N PHE A 165 11.82 14.82 11.93
CA PHE A 165 12.32 14.93 10.57
C PHE A 165 12.43 13.54 9.93
N LEU A 166 12.90 12.55 10.70
CA LEU A 166 13.01 11.15 10.26
C LEU A 166 11.65 10.56 9.90
N ILE A 167 10.61 10.78 10.71
CA ILE A 167 9.21 10.38 10.40
C ILE A 167 8.81 10.76 8.96
N THR A 168 9.20 11.96 8.50
CA THR A 168 8.85 12.46 7.17
C THR A 168 9.86 12.12 6.06
N SER A 169 11.04 11.62 6.40
CA SER A 169 12.21 11.59 5.49
C SER A 169 12.84 10.21 5.27
N PHE A 170 12.26 9.13 5.80
CA PHE A 170 12.81 7.78 5.60
C PHE A 170 12.96 7.40 4.11
N ASP A 171 14.06 6.71 3.83
CA ASP A 171 14.64 6.72 2.50
C ASP A 171 13.86 5.87 1.47
N GLN A 172 13.51 6.53 0.37
CA GLN A 172 12.95 5.91 -0.83
C GLN A 172 13.92 4.89 -1.46
N SER A 173 15.22 4.92 -1.15
CA SER A 173 16.20 3.93 -1.62
C SER A 173 15.95 2.54 -1.04
N LEU A 174 15.64 2.42 0.25
CA LEU A 174 15.32 1.15 0.90
C LEU A 174 14.11 0.48 0.24
N ILE A 175 13.05 1.26 0.03
CA ILE A 175 11.81 0.80 -0.61
C ILE A 175 12.10 0.26 -2.03
N ARG A 176 13.01 0.91 -2.77
CA ARG A 176 13.48 0.41 -4.08
C ARG A 176 14.28 -0.89 -3.99
N GLN A 177 15.15 -1.04 -2.98
CA GLN A 177 15.96 -2.25 -2.81
C GLN A 177 15.11 -3.50 -2.54
N ILE A 178 13.99 -3.37 -1.82
CA ILE A 178 13.02 -4.46 -1.60
C ILE A 178 12.04 -4.66 -2.79
N GLY A 179 12.32 -4.02 -3.93
CA GLY A 179 11.61 -4.24 -5.20
C GLY A 179 10.33 -3.42 -5.40
N PHE A 180 10.04 -2.47 -4.51
CA PHE A 180 8.91 -1.56 -4.66
C PHE A 180 9.33 -0.26 -5.38
N ASN A 181 8.56 0.13 -6.38
CA ASN A 181 8.76 1.39 -7.09
C ASN A 181 7.88 2.48 -6.49
N LEU A 182 8.38 3.71 -6.43
CA LEU A 182 7.51 4.88 -6.23
C LEU A 182 6.57 4.98 -7.44
N LEU A 183 5.26 5.02 -7.16
CA LEU A 183 4.23 5.10 -8.18
C LEU A 183 3.88 6.55 -8.46
N ASP A 184 3.99 6.96 -9.73
CA ASP A 184 3.58 8.31 -10.16
C ASP A 184 2.05 8.48 -10.25
N LEU A 185 1.23 7.73 -9.49
CA LEU A 185 -0.23 7.75 -9.60
C LEU A 185 -0.80 9.15 -9.31
N GLU A 186 -0.45 9.75 -8.18
CA GLU A 186 -0.89 11.10 -7.85
C GLU A 186 -0.25 12.17 -8.75
N ARG A 187 1.01 11.97 -9.16
CA ARG A 187 1.69 12.84 -10.12
C ARG A 187 1.03 12.84 -11.50
N GLN A 188 0.49 11.70 -11.96
CA GLN A 188 -0.34 11.61 -13.17
C GLN A 188 -1.61 12.46 -13.01
N LEU A 189 -2.30 12.35 -11.87
CA LEU A 189 -3.50 13.15 -11.56
C LEU A 189 -3.21 14.66 -11.51
N ILE A 190 -2.13 15.07 -10.82
CA ILE A 190 -1.65 16.46 -10.75
C ILE A 190 -1.34 17.01 -12.16
N THR A 191 -0.67 16.21 -12.98
CA THR A 191 -0.32 16.58 -14.37
C THR A 191 -1.59 16.75 -15.21
N GLU A 192 -2.55 15.85 -15.08
CA GLU A 192 -3.85 15.92 -15.76
C GLU A 192 -4.71 17.11 -15.26
N SER A 193 -4.66 17.44 -13.97
CA SER A 193 -5.33 18.63 -13.40
C SER A 193 -4.76 19.92 -14.01
N LYS A 194 -3.42 20.03 -14.09
CA LYS A 194 -2.73 21.16 -14.74
C LYS A 194 -3.08 21.23 -16.23
N ARG A 195 -3.05 20.11 -16.95
CA ARG A 195 -3.41 20.02 -18.38
C ARG A 195 -4.86 20.45 -18.65
N THR A 196 -5.79 20.07 -17.77
CA THR A 196 -7.22 20.40 -17.88
C THR A 196 -7.60 21.73 -17.23
N ARG A 197 -6.62 22.49 -16.70
CA ARG A 197 -6.81 23.76 -15.97
C ARG A 197 -7.79 23.66 -14.78
N LYS A 198 -7.92 22.47 -14.19
CA LYS A 198 -8.63 22.29 -12.92
C LYS A 198 -7.77 22.92 -11.80
N PRO A 199 -8.32 23.81 -10.96
CA PRO A 199 -7.66 24.28 -9.75
C PRO A 199 -7.15 23.11 -8.93
N LEU A 200 -5.88 23.17 -8.54
CA LEU A 200 -5.22 22.19 -7.69
C LEU A 200 -5.06 22.79 -6.29
N MET A 201 -5.41 22.02 -5.28
CA MET A 201 -5.40 22.44 -3.88
C MET A 201 -4.48 21.51 -3.08
N GLU A 202 -3.62 22.12 -2.28
CA GLU A 202 -2.75 21.44 -1.33
C GLU A 202 -3.40 21.51 0.06
N LEU A 203 -3.63 20.37 0.71
CA LEU A 203 -4.39 20.31 1.97
C LEU A 203 -3.55 19.97 3.21
N ASP A 204 -2.34 19.42 3.03
CA ASP A 204 -1.38 19.08 4.09
C ASP A 204 0.05 19.35 3.58
N PRO A 205 0.41 20.64 3.35
CA PRO A 205 1.68 21.03 2.73
C PRO A 205 2.88 20.56 3.55
N ALA A 206 3.97 20.21 2.87
CA ALA A 206 5.14 19.60 3.51
C ALA A 206 5.76 20.45 4.65
N LEU A 207 5.74 21.78 4.57
CA LEU A 207 6.19 22.65 5.68
C LEU A 207 5.25 22.59 6.89
N ALA A 208 3.94 22.75 6.70
CA ALA A 208 2.96 22.68 7.78
C ALA A 208 2.96 21.30 8.47
N ARG A 209 3.29 20.24 7.72
CA ARG A 209 3.50 18.88 8.22
C ARG A 209 4.74 18.78 9.12
N LEU A 210 5.87 19.39 8.74
CA LEU A 210 7.06 19.45 9.58
C LEU A 210 6.79 20.25 10.87
N GLU A 211 6.17 21.43 10.75
CA GLU A 211 5.75 22.27 11.88
C GLU A 211 4.81 21.52 12.83
N TYR A 212 3.87 20.74 12.30
CA TYR A 212 2.99 19.88 13.09
C TYR A 212 3.75 18.84 13.91
N PHE A 213 4.72 18.13 13.31
CA PHE A 213 5.47 17.11 14.03
C PHE A 213 6.51 17.69 15.00
N ASP A 214 7.15 18.83 14.68
CA ASP A 214 8.05 19.56 15.59
C ASP A 214 7.30 20.10 16.82
N ALA A 215 6.02 20.49 16.65
CA ALA A 215 5.16 20.94 17.74
C ALA A 215 4.61 19.80 18.65
N LEU A 216 4.86 18.53 18.33
CA LEU A 216 4.49 17.41 19.21
C LEU A 216 5.45 17.35 20.41
N THR A 217 4.94 16.90 21.56
CA THR A 217 5.75 16.61 22.75
C THR A 217 6.85 15.59 22.44
N PRO A 218 8.04 15.64 23.07
CA PRO A 218 9.15 14.72 22.78
C PRO A 218 8.76 13.23 22.83
N ASP A 219 7.99 12.80 23.82
CA ASP A 219 7.49 11.42 23.93
C ASP A 219 6.60 11.03 22.73
N MET A 220 5.71 11.91 22.29
CA MET A 220 4.90 11.67 21.09
C MET A 220 5.75 11.64 19.80
N GLN A 221 6.82 12.45 19.71
CA GLN A 221 7.75 12.38 18.57
C GLN A 221 8.51 11.05 18.56
N ASP A 222 8.98 10.57 19.72
CA ASP A 222 9.59 9.25 19.89
C ASP A 222 8.66 8.11 19.49
N GLN A 223 7.42 8.10 19.99
CA GLN A 223 6.44 7.07 19.66
C GLN A 223 6.04 7.08 18.18
N CYS A 224 5.89 8.27 17.57
CA CYS A 224 5.63 8.38 16.13
C CYS A 224 6.82 7.88 15.30
N LEU A 225 8.06 8.21 15.70
CA LEU A 225 9.26 7.65 15.07
C LEU A 225 9.31 6.13 15.20
N ARG A 226 9.03 5.58 16.38
CA ARG A 226 8.98 4.13 16.63
C ARG A 226 7.95 3.44 15.73
N LEU A 227 6.75 4.00 15.60
CA LEU A 227 5.72 3.45 14.71
C LEU A 227 6.16 3.48 13.25
N SER A 228 6.70 4.60 12.75
CA SER A 228 7.19 4.70 11.37
C SER A 228 8.36 3.75 11.07
N LEU A 229 9.26 3.52 12.04
CA LEU A 229 10.35 2.54 11.92
C LEU A 229 9.82 1.09 11.86
N LEU A 230 8.83 0.75 12.69
CA LEU A 230 8.18 -0.57 12.67
C LEU A 230 7.39 -0.80 11.39
N GLU A 231 6.71 0.22 10.85
CA GLU A 231 6.08 0.15 9.52
C GLU A 231 7.11 -0.07 8.41
N LEU A 232 8.28 0.55 8.50
CA LEU A 232 9.35 0.40 7.51
C LEU A 232 10.00 -1.00 7.53
N LEU A 233 10.20 -1.59 8.71
CA LEU A 233 10.64 -2.99 8.85
C LEU A 233 9.61 -3.97 8.26
N ASN A 234 8.31 -3.69 8.42
CA ASN A 234 7.22 -4.52 7.92
C ASN A 234 6.79 -4.20 6.47
N PHE A 235 7.45 -3.24 5.81
CA PHE A 235 6.98 -2.63 4.56
C PHE A 235 6.78 -3.64 3.42
N GLU A 236 7.68 -4.61 3.23
CA GLU A 236 7.58 -5.59 2.12
C GLU A 236 6.26 -6.37 2.19
N GLN A 237 5.83 -6.77 3.39
CA GLN A 237 4.57 -7.47 3.60
C GLN A 237 3.39 -6.51 3.53
N GLN A 238 3.44 -5.41 4.28
CA GLN A 238 2.34 -4.46 4.39
C GLN A 238 1.95 -3.89 3.02
N GLU A 239 2.94 -3.46 2.23
CA GLU A 239 2.69 -2.88 0.91
C GLU A 239 2.26 -3.94 -0.11
N THR A 240 2.68 -5.21 0.03
CA THR A 240 2.19 -6.30 -0.84
C THR A 240 0.70 -6.56 -0.62
N ASP A 241 0.25 -6.57 0.64
CA ASP A 241 -1.16 -6.77 0.97
C ASP A 241 -2.02 -5.54 0.62
N ILE A 242 -1.49 -4.33 0.81
CA ILE A 242 -2.11 -3.07 0.35
C ILE A 242 -2.25 -3.07 -1.18
N GLU A 243 -1.18 -3.34 -1.94
CA GLU A 243 -1.18 -3.37 -3.42
C GLU A 243 -2.21 -4.38 -3.95
N LYS A 244 -2.26 -5.57 -3.34
CA LYS A 244 -3.22 -6.63 -3.67
C LYS A 244 -4.67 -6.22 -3.38
N ALA A 245 -4.94 -5.65 -2.21
CA ALA A 245 -6.28 -5.19 -1.84
C ALA A 245 -6.74 -4.01 -2.72
N TRP A 246 -5.83 -3.08 -3.01
CA TRP A 246 -6.06 -1.92 -3.87
C TRP A 246 -6.46 -2.31 -5.30
N ARG A 247 -5.73 -3.27 -5.91
CA ARG A 247 -6.08 -3.83 -7.24
C ARG A 247 -7.50 -4.41 -7.27
N LEU A 248 -7.88 -5.16 -6.22
CA LEU A 248 -9.18 -5.83 -6.11
C LEU A 248 -10.34 -4.88 -5.75
N GLY A 249 -10.05 -3.62 -5.40
CA GLY A 249 -11.06 -2.69 -4.94
C GLY A 249 -11.64 -3.02 -3.57
N ASP A 250 -10.84 -3.64 -2.69
CA ASP A 250 -11.27 -4.15 -1.38
C ASP A 250 -10.85 -3.20 -0.25
N GLY A 251 -11.74 -2.27 0.10
CA GLY A 251 -11.51 -1.27 1.14
C GLY A 251 -11.29 -1.85 2.53
N SER A 252 -11.89 -3.02 2.85
CA SER A 252 -11.70 -3.72 4.12
C SER A 252 -10.28 -4.25 4.22
N LYS A 253 -9.81 -5.01 3.21
CA LYS A 253 -8.44 -5.55 3.21
C LYS A 253 -7.39 -4.45 3.17
N MET A 254 -7.66 -3.34 2.50
CA MET A 254 -6.80 -2.15 2.56
C MET A 254 -6.69 -1.61 4.00
N ALA A 255 -7.80 -1.47 4.72
CA ALA A 255 -7.81 -1.01 6.10
C ALA A 255 -7.06 -1.99 7.03
N ASP A 256 -7.31 -3.29 6.88
CA ASP A 256 -6.64 -4.33 7.67
C ASP A 256 -5.13 -4.35 7.47
N ALA A 257 -4.65 -4.18 6.22
CA ALA A 257 -3.23 -4.12 5.91
C ALA A 257 -2.60 -2.80 6.40
N CYS A 258 -3.28 -1.67 6.28
CA CYS A 258 -2.82 -0.39 6.84
C CYS A 258 -2.67 -0.45 8.38
N LEU A 259 -3.49 -1.25 9.07
CA LEU A 259 -3.46 -1.41 10.53
C LEU A 259 -2.51 -2.51 11.03
N MET A 260 -1.79 -3.22 10.15
CA MET A 260 -0.99 -4.40 10.51
C MET A 260 0.02 -4.11 11.64
N THR A 261 0.82 -3.05 11.53
CA THR A 261 1.81 -2.67 12.54
C THR A 261 1.16 -2.25 13.86
N LEU A 262 0.07 -1.47 13.81
CA LEU A 262 -0.65 -1.04 15.00
C LEU A 262 -1.32 -2.22 15.74
N LYS A 263 -1.82 -3.22 15.01
CA LYS A 263 -2.37 -4.45 15.62
C LYS A 263 -1.30 -5.27 16.36
N ALA A 264 -0.04 -5.18 15.95
CA ALA A 264 1.10 -5.79 16.66
C ALA A 264 1.62 -4.90 17.81
N HIS A 265 1.42 -3.59 17.73
CA HIS A 265 1.90 -2.59 18.69
C HIS A 265 0.77 -1.66 19.18
N PRO A 266 -0.23 -2.18 19.90
CA PRO A 266 -1.39 -1.39 20.36
C PRO A 266 -1.00 -0.25 21.31
N GLU A 267 0.17 -0.31 21.95
CA GLU A 267 0.71 0.77 22.79
C GLU A 267 1.07 2.04 21.98
N LEU A 268 1.21 1.93 20.65
CA LEU A 268 1.47 3.04 19.74
C LEU A 268 0.20 3.70 19.17
N PHE A 269 -0.97 3.43 19.77
CA PHE A 269 -2.24 3.97 19.30
C PHE A 269 -2.28 5.51 19.25
N GLU A 270 -1.75 6.21 20.25
CA GLU A 270 -1.73 7.69 20.23
C GLU A 270 -0.79 8.26 19.16
N ALA A 271 0.35 7.61 18.91
CA ALA A 271 1.21 7.93 17.77
C ALA A 271 0.48 7.72 16.43
N TYR A 272 -0.30 6.64 16.29
CA TYR A 272 -1.15 6.42 15.12
C TYR A 272 -2.23 7.52 15.00
N GLN A 273 -2.86 7.97 16.10
CA GLN A 273 -3.79 9.11 16.06
C GLN A 273 -3.08 10.41 15.61
N ALA A 274 -1.85 10.64 16.06
CA ALA A 274 -1.04 11.80 15.70
C ALA A 274 -0.59 11.79 14.23
N LEU A 275 -0.11 10.65 13.72
CA LEU A 275 0.31 10.46 12.32
C LEU A 275 -0.88 10.54 11.34
N TYR A 276 -2.05 10.00 11.74
CA TYR A 276 -3.22 9.83 10.87
C TYR A 276 -4.42 10.73 11.23
N LYS A 277 -5.18 10.45 12.30
CA LYS A 277 -6.47 11.11 12.59
C LYS A 277 -6.34 12.63 12.72
N ASN A 278 -5.34 13.12 13.46
CA ASN A 278 -5.20 14.54 13.78
C ASN A 278 -4.88 15.38 12.53
N ARG A 279 -3.95 14.92 11.68
CA ARG A 279 -3.69 15.52 10.37
C ARG A 279 -4.89 15.39 9.43
N ASN A 280 -5.64 14.29 9.47
CA ASN A 280 -6.87 14.13 8.69
C ASN A 280 -7.95 15.17 9.09
N LYS A 281 -8.09 15.52 10.37
CA LYS A 281 -9.00 16.59 10.82
C LYS A 281 -8.66 17.96 10.21
N GLN A 282 -7.37 18.32 10.17
CA GLN A 282 -6.91 19.56 9.54
C GLN A 282 -7.22 19.57 8.04
N LEU A 283 -6.84 18.51 7.32
CA LEU A 283 -7.11 18.30 5.90
C LEU A 283 -8.61 18.40 5.58
N VAL A 284 -9.46 17.71 6.35
CA VAL A 284 -10.92 17.70 6.14
C VAL A 284 -11.54 19.07 6.45
N SER A 285 -11.06 19.80 7.46
CA SER A 285 -11.54 21.17 7.74
C SER A 285 -11.34 22.11 6.54
N VAL A 286 -10.14 22.11 5.94
CA VAL A 286 -9.83 22.90 4.73
C VAL A 286 -10.71 22.46 3.55
N LEU A 287 -10.74 21.16 3.26
CA LEU A 287 -11.54 20.55 2.19
C LEU A 287 -13.03 20.90 2.32
N ALA A 288 -13.60 20.74 3.51
CA ALA A 288 -15.00 20.97 3.81
C ALA A 288 -15.37 22.46 3.77
N ASN A 289 -14.41 23.36 4.02
CA ASN A 289 -14.59 24.79 3.82
C ASN A 289 -14.61 25.16 2.34
N VAL A 290 -13.68 24.64 1.53
CA VAL A 290 -13.65 24.90 0.08
C VAL A 290 -14.86 24.29 -0.64
N ALA A 291 -15.30 23.10 -0.24
CA ALA A 291 -16.43 22.39 -0.82
C ALA A 291 -17.78 23.13 -0.72
N LYS A 292 -17.88 24.17 0.15
CA LYS A 292 -19.05 25.07 0.23
C LYS A 292 -19.24 25.88 -1.07
N ASN A 293 -18.14 26.29 -1.70
CA ASN A 293 -18.13 27.18 -2.86
C ASN A 293 -17.67 26.48 -4.16
N LEU A 294 -16.87 25.43 -4.05
CA LEU A 294 -16.24 24.72 -5.17
C LEU A 294 -16.50 23.21 -5.05
N SER A 295 -17.47 22.71 -5.81
CA SER A 295 -17.99 21.33 -5.73
C SER A 295 -18.46 20.84 -7.10
N PRO A 296 -18.16 19.59 -7.53
CA PRO A 296 -17.44 18.56 -6.78
C PRO A 296 -15.91 18.78 -6.72
N ILE A 297 -15.26 18.24 -5.69
CA ILE A 297 -13.80 18.16 -5.56
C ILE A 297 -13.35 16.70 -5.77
N PHE A 298 -12.23 16.48 -6.46
CA PHE A 298 -11.56 15.17 -6.51
C PHE A 298 -10.36 15.17 -5.57
N LEU A 299 -10.48 14.51 -4.42
CA LEU A 299 -9.39 14.29 -3.47
C LEU A 299 -8.62 13.03 -3.87
N SER A 300 -7.36 13.20 -4.24
CA SER A 300 -6.37 12.13 -4.25
C SER A 300 -5.67 12.09 -2.89
N LEU A 301 -5.47 10.90 -2.34
CA LEU A 301 -4.79 10.72 -1.06
C LEU A 301 -4.34 9.26 -0.90
N ASP A 302 -3.16 9.03 -0.30
CA ASP A 302 -2.66 7.67 -0.03
C ASP A 302 -3.63 6.87 0.85
N VAL A 303 -3.81 5.60 0.51
CA VAL A 303 -4.74 4.68 1.17
C VAL A 303 -4.59 4.65 2.70
N ARG A 304 -3.38 4.71 3.25
CA ARG A 304 -3.14 4.74 4.72
C ARG A 304 -3.79 5.92 5.42
N ARG A 305 -4.00 7.02 4.68
CA ARG A 305 -4.70 8.23 5.15
C ARG A 305 -6.21 8.15 4.90
N VAL A 306 -6.68 7.32 3.96
CA VAL A 306 -8.08 7.27 3.52
C VAL A 306 -8.92 6.29 4.34
N VAL A 307 -8.47 5.04 4.49
CA VAL A 307 -9.26 3.94 5.05
C VAL A 307 -9.00 3.72 6.55
N GLY A 308 -9.80 2.84 7.17
CA GLY A 308 -9.71 2.53 8.60
C GLY A 308 -10.39 3.57 9.50
N GLU A 309 -10.49 3.24 10.78
CA GLU A 309 -11.25 4.01 11.80
C GLU A 309 -10.74 5.45 12.00
N LYS A 310 -9.49 5.72 11.63
CA LYS A 310 -8.80 7.01 11.72
C LYS A 310 -8.56 7.68 10.36
N GLY A 311 -9.02 7.06 9.27
CA GLY A 311 -8.90 7.53 7.90
C GLY A 311 -9.79 8.73 7.57
N VAL A 312 -9.54 9.37 6.43
CA VAL A 312 -10.25 10.57 5.97
C VAL A 312 -11.76 10.34 5.82
N LEU A 313 -12.17 9.11 5.49
CA LEU A 313 -13.59 8.75 5.36
C LEU A 313 -14.30 8.87 6.72
N SER A 314 -13.71 8.31 7.78
CA SER A 314 -14.19 8.43 9.17
C SER A 314 -14.28 9.90 9.60
N VAL A 315 -13.24 10.69 9.34
CA VAL A 315 -13.23 12.12 9.68
C VAL A 315 -14.27 12.94 8.88
N LEU A 316 -14.58 12.56 7.63
CA LEU A 316 -15.67 13.15 6.86
C LEU A 316 -17.05 12.78 7.44
N MET A 317 -17.22 11.58 8.00
CA MET A 317 -18.45 11.20 8.72
C MET A 317 -18.60 11.91 10.06
N ASP A 318 -17.51 12.08 10.82
CA ASP A 318 -17.47 12.92 12.04
C ASP A 318 -17.92 14.37 11.71
N GLU A 319 -17.60 14.87 10.51
CA GLU A 319 -18.04 16.15 9.95
C GLU A 319 -19.44 16.12 9.30
N GLY A 320 -20.20 15.02 9.40
CA GLY A 320 -21.57 14.93 8.89
C GLY A 320 -21.68 14.83 7.37
N PHE A 321 -20.68 14.28 6.68
CA PHE A 321 -20.83 13.82 5.29
C PHE A 321 -21.36 12.38 5.25
N THR A 322 -22.32 12.11 4.35
CA THR A 322 -22.70 10.75 3.97
C THR A 322 -21.68 10.21 2.97
N ILE A 323 -21.16 9.00 3.22
CA ILE A 323 -20.15 8.32 2.39
C ILE A 323 -20.79 7.17 1.62
N GLU A 324 -20.59 7.16 0.30
CA GLU A 324 -21.01 6.12 -0.62
C GLU A 324 -19.78 5.54 -1.33
N GLN A 325 -19.59 4.21 -1.38
CA GLN A 325 -18.56 3.61 -2.23
C GLN A 325 -19.12 3.45 -3.65
N CYS A 326 -18.60 4.20 -4.62
CA CYS A 326 -19.05 4.13 -6.01
C CYS A 326 -18.38 2.97 -6.77
N ALA A 327 -17.07 2.78 -6.58
CA ALA A 327 -16.29 1.75 -7.29
C ALA A 327 -15.58 0.77 -6.35
N GLY A 328 -15.59 -0.52 -6.69
CA GLY A 328 -14.88 -1.58 -5.97
C GLY A 328 -15.34 -3.00 -6.36
N GLY A 329 -14.82 -4.00 -5.64
CA GLY A 329 -15.29 -5.38 -5.69
C GLY A 329 -16.69 -5.56 -5.06
N ALA A 330 -17.34 -6.70 -5.30
CA ALA A 330 -18.78 -6.90 -5.02
C ALA A 330 -19.20 -6.90 -3.52
N ASN A 331 -18.27 -6.73 -2.58
CA ASN A 331 -18.57 -6.51 -1.17
C ASN A 331 -18.47 -5.01 -0.88
N ALA A 332 -19.52 -4.26 -1.22
CA ALA A 332 -19.66 -2.88 -0.76
C ALA A 332 -19.86 -2.91 0.77
N VAL A 333 -18.91 -2.34 1.51
CA VAL A 333 -18.95 -2.28 2.97
C VAL A 333 -19.54 -0.93 3.38
N GLU A 334 -20.61 -0.95 4.18
CA GLU A 334 -21.03 0.25 4.90
C GLU A 334 -19.87 0.73 5.79
N PRO A 335 -19.41 1.98 5.65
CA PRO A 335 -18.27 2.46 6.41
C PRO A 335 -18.55 2.45 7.92
N GLY A 336 -17.97 1.47 8.63
CA GLY A 336 -18.20 1.27 10.06
C GLY A 336 -18.20 -0.19 10.51
N VAL A 337 -18.30 -1.17 9.60
CA VAL A 337 -18.34 -2.60 9.96
C VAL A 337 -17.17 -3.39 9.39
N VAL A 338 -16.08 -3.46 10.16
CA VAL A 338 -15.13 -4.60 10.14
C VAL A 338 -14.76 -4.89 11.59
N ALA A 339 -15.03 -6.12 12.02
CA ALA A 339 -14.65 -6.78 13.28
C ALA A 339 -14.24 -5.88 14.48
N GLU A 340 -15.01 -5.99 15.58
CA GLU A 340 -14.56 -5.56 16.91
C GLU A 340 -13.12 -6.03 17.15
N LEU A 341 -12.22 -5.09 17.44
CA LEU A 341 -10.92 -5.41 18.00
C LEU A 341 -11.19 -6.13 19.33
N PRO A 342 -10.60 -7.31 19.58
CA PRO A 342 -10.64 -7.89 20.92
C PRO A 342 -9.97 -6.91 21.87
N TYR A 343 -10.77 -6.37 22.80
CA TYR A 343 -10.25 -5.67 23.95
C TYR A 343 -9.53 -6.71 24.81
N VAL A 344 -8.20 -6.70 24.77
CA VAL A 344 -7.37 -7.64 25.56
C VAL A 344 -7.03 -6.94 26.87
N ASP A 345 -7.77 -7.28 27.91
CA ASP A 345 -7.27 -7.14 29.29
C ASP A 345 -5.97 -7.95 29.43
N SER A 346 -5.04 -7.40 30.18
CA SER A 346 -3.74 -8.02 30.44
C SER A 346 -3.86 -9.27 31.32
N ASP A 347 -3.49 -10.45 30.82
CA ASP A 347 -2.50 -11.34 31.47
C ASP A 347 -2.03 -12.49 30.55
N ASP A 348 -0.91 -13.12 30.94
CA ASP A 348 -0.27 -14.42 30.58
C ASP A 348 -0.57 -15.15 29.20
N GLY A 349 0.17 -16.14 28.71
CA GLY A 349 1.35 -16.85 29.21
C GLY A 349 1.58 -18.17 28.42
N SER A 350 2.70 -18.27 27.70
CA SER A 350 3.37 -19.52 27.25
C SER A 350 2.91 -20.29 25.97
N GLN A 351 3.94 -20.51 25.12
CA GLN A 351 4.28 -21.72 24.33
C GLN A 351 3.56 -22.09 23.00
N SER A 352 4.31 -22.87 22.21
CA SER A 352 4.23 -23.12 20.77
C SER A 352 4.39 -24.61 20.45
N GLU A 353 3.85 -25.13 19.34
CA GLU A 353 4.55 -26.13 18.49
C GLU A 353 3.81 -26.52 17.17
N GLU A 354 4.63 -26.95 16.20
CA GLU A 354 4.40 -27.65 14.92
C GLU A 354 3.27 -27.27 13.91
N ILE A 355 3.67 -27.11 12.63
CA ILE A 355 2.79 -26.74 11.51
C ILE A 355 2.15 -27.98 10.90
N SER A 356 0.86 -28.17 11.19
CA SER A 356 0.00 -29.26 10.65
C SER A 356 0.11 -29.47 9.13
N PRO A 357 -0.01 -30.72 8.62
CA PRO A 357 -0.06 -31.01 7.18
C PRO A 357 -1.09 -30.18 6.40
N TYR A 358 -2.22 -29.83 7.03
CA TYR A 358 -3.22 -28.92 6.45
C TYR A 358 -2.64 -27.52 6.13
N MET A 359 -1.84 -26.97 7.04
CA MET A 359 -1.23 -25.65 6.87
C MET A 359 -0.17 -25.68 5.77
N ARG A 360 0.66 -26.73 5.72
CA ARG A 360 1.63 -26.97 4.65
C ARG A 360 0.93 -27.11 3.29
N ALA A 361 -0.13 -27.90 3.21
CA ALA A 361 -0.95 -28.02 1.99
C ALA A 361 -1.60 -26.69 1.59
N SER A 362 -2.02 -25.87 2.56
CA SER A 362 -2.58 -24.53 2.31
C SER A 362 -1.56 -23.58 1.68
N GLU A 363 -0.28 -23.65 2.07
CA GLU A 363 0.80 -22.92 1.39
C GLU A 363 1.01 -23.41 -0.05
N HIS A 364 0.97 -24.73 -0.30
CA HIS A 364 1.04 -25.27 -1.65
C HIS A 364 -0.16 -24.84 -2.51
N TYR A 365 -1.38 -24.82 -1.95
CA TYR A 365 -2.58 -24.31 -2.62
C TYR A 365 -2.47 -22.81 -2.96
N ARG A 366 -2.06 -21.96 -2.01
CA ARG A 366 -1.83 -20.52 -2.23
C ARG A 366 -0.74 -20.24 -3.26
N ALA A 367 0.24 -21.13 -3.39
CA ALA A 367 1.29 -21.09 -4.42
C ALA A 367 0.86 -21.75 -5.75
N HIS A 368 -0.42 -22.08 -5.94
CA HIS A 368 -0.99 -22.76 -7.10
C HIS A 368 -0.35 -24.14 -7.44
N ARG A 369 0.36 -24.74 -6.47
CA ARG A 369 0.98 -26.07 -6.55
C ARG A 369 -0.01 -27.14 -6.12
N TYR A 370 -1.13 -27.20 -6.83
CA TYR A 370 -2.31 -27.96 -6.43
C TYR A 370 -2.07 -29.48 -6.34
N LYS A 371 -1.20 -30.04 -7.18
CA LYS A 371 -0.84 -31.48 -7.09
C LYS A 371 -0.07 -31.77 -5.80
N GLN A 372 0.95 -30.98 -5.49
CA GLN A 372 1.73 -31.10 -4.25
C GLN A 372 0.87 -30.84 -2.99
N ALA A 373 -0.13 -29.95 -3.08
CA ALA A 373 -1.12 -29.79 -2.03
C ALA A 373 -1.98 -31.06 -1.87
N LEU A 374 -2.48 -31.64 -2.97
CA LEU A 374 -3.27 -32.88 -2.94
C LEU A 374 -2.47 -34.08 -2.41
N ASP A 375 -1.19 -34.19 -2.74
CA ASP A 375 -0.30 -35.24 -2.22
C ASP A 375 -0.26 -35.19 -0.68
N LEU A 376 0.00 -34.02 -0.09
CA LEU A 376 0.00 -33.79 1.36
C LEU A 376 -1.38 -34.00 2.01
N LEU A 377 -2.47 -33.69 1.30
CA LEU A 377 -3.84 -33.86 1.80
C LEU A 377 -4.33 -35.32 1.70
N SER A 378 -3.67 -36.15 0.88
CA SER A 378 -3.99 -37.56 0.73
C SER A 378 -3.70 -38.39 2.00
N GLU A 379 -2.79 -37.92 2.85
CA GLU A 379 -2.40 -38.57 4.10
C GLU A 379 -3.46 -38.46 5.21
N ASN A 380 -4.32 -37.42 5.17
CA ASN A 380 -5.35 -37.20 6.19
C ASN A 380 -6.74 -36.95 5.59
N ARG A 381 -7.26 -37.99 4.93
CA ARG A 381 -8.57 -38.01 4.26
C ARG A 381 -9.77 -38.16 5.23
N ALA A 382 -9.54 -38.12 6.53
CA ALA A 382 -10.58 -38.13 7.56
C ALA A 382 -10.92 -36.73 8.09
N ASP A 383 -10.00 -35.76 8.01
CA ASP A 383 -10.23 -34.36 8.41
C ASP A 383 -11.03 -33.61 7.33
N GLU A 384 -12.17 -33.04 7.73
CA GLU A 384 -13.08 -32.31 6.84
C GLU A 384 -12.45 -31.09 6.16
N ARG A 385 -11.49 -30.40 6.80
CA ARG A 385 -10.79 -29.24 6.25
C ARG A 385 -9.80 -29.70 5.18
N CYS A 386 -9.10 -30.81 5.40
CA CYS A 386 -8.21 -31.40 4.40
C CYS A 386 -8.97 -31.82 3.13
N ARG A 387 -10.16 -32.38 3.28
CA ARG A 387 -11.01 -32.72 2.12
C ARG A 387 -11.60 -31.50 1.43
N TYR A 388 -12.04 -30.49 2.18
CA TYR A 388 -12.52 -29.25 1.59
C TYR A 388 -11.41 -28.54 0.77
N LEU A 389 -10.19 -28.47 1.31
CA LEU A 389 -9.05 -27.91 0.58
C LEU A 389 -8.66 -28.77 -0.64
N SER A 390 -8.80 -30.10 -0.56
CA SER A 390 -8.64 -31.00 -1.71
C SER A 390 -9.65 -30.67 -2.82
N GLY A 391 -10.91 -30.38 -2.47
CA GLY A 391 -11.92 -29.91 -3.42
C GLY A 391 -11.49 -28.63 -4.14
N LEU A 392 -10.97 -27.65 -3.40
CA LEU A 392 -10.42 -26.41 -3.98
C LEU A 392 -9.18 -26.66 -4.87
N CYS A 393 -8.29 -27.57 -4.50
CA CYS A 393 -7.16 -27.97 -5.33
C CYS A 393 -7.61 -28.64 -6.64
N TYR A 394 -8.65 -29.48 -6.60
CA TYR A 394 -9.23 -30.08 -7.80
C TYR A 394 -9.88 -29.03 -8.71
N LEU A 395 -10.54 -28.00 -8.19
CA LEU A 395 -10.99 -26.85 -9.00
C LEU A 395 -9.82 -26.10 -9.63
N GLY A 396 -8.73 -25.88 -8.89
CA GLY A 396 -7.50 -25.30 -9.44
C GLY A 396 -6.84 -26.12 -10.56
N LEU A 397 -7.21 -27.40 -10.69
CA LEU A 397 -6.78 -28.31 -11.76
C LEU A 397 -7.87 -28.57 -12.81
N ASP A 398 -8.98 -27.84 -12.77
CA ASP A 398 -10.16 -28.01 -13.64
C ASP A 398 -10.82 -29.41 -13.55
N GLN A 399 -10.63 -30.11 -12.43
CA GLN A 399 -11.18 -31.44 -12.15
C GLN A 399 -12.51 -31.35 -11.40
N VAL A 400 -13.48 -30.64 -11.98
CA VAL A 400 -14.78 -30.27 -11.37
C VAL A 400 -15.52 -31.47 -10.77
N THR A 401 -15.54 -32.63 -11.45
CA THR A 401 -16.19 -33.85 -10.94
C THR A 401 -15.57 -34.38 -9.65
N LEU A 402 -14.24 -34.28 -9.50
CA LEU A 402 -13.54 -34.68 -8.28
C LEU A 402 -13.73 -33.66 -7.15
N ALA A 403 -13.69 -32.36 -7.48
CA ALA A 403 -14.01 -31.29 -6.54
C ALA A 403 -15.42 -31.43 -5.95
N ALA A 404 -16.42 -31.67 -6.80
CA ALA A 404 -17.79 -31.95 -6.39
C ALA A 404 -17.93 -33.25 -5.58
N GLY A 405 -17.02 -34.21 -5.75
CA GLY A 405 -16.92 -35.41 -4.90
C GLY A 405 -16.47 -35.08 -3.47
N GLU A 406 -15.41 -34.28 -3.33
CA GLU A 406 -14.89 -33.86 -2.02
C GLU A 406 -15.88 -32.98 -1.26
N PHE A 407 -16.40 -31.93 -1.90
CA PHE A 407 -17.37 -31.04 -1.24
C PHE A 407 -18.64 -31.78 -0.82
N ARG A 408 -19.12 -32.76 -1.60
CA ARG A 408 -20.29 -33.59 -1.24
C ARG A 408 -20.03 -34.45 -0.02
N TRP A 409 -18.83 -35.01 0.10
CA TRP A 409 -18.46 -35.74 1.31
C TRP A 409 -18.42 -34.81 2.53
N VAL A 410 -17.80 -33.63 2.41
CA VAL A 410 -17.68 -32.66 3.51
C VAL A 410 -19.06 -32.19 3.98
N ALA A 411 -19.94 -31.78 3.06
CA ALA A 411 -21.33 -31.41 3.35
C ALA A 411 -22.09 -32.49 4.15
N GLN A 412 -21.86 -33.77 3.84
CA GLN A 412 -22.57 -34.89 4.45
C GLN A 412 -21.95 -35.40 5.76
N ASN A 413 -20.64 -35.23 5.98
CA ASN A 413 -19.89 -35.93 7.03
C ASN A 413 -19.10 -35.02 8.00
N ALA A 414 -18.91 -33.73 7.70
CA ALA A 414 -18.16 -32.83 8.57
C ALA A 414 -18.89 -32.59 9.90
N ARG A 415 -18.14 -32.59 11.00
CA ARG A 415 -18.71 -32.49 12.36
C ARG A 415 -19.14 -31.05 12.66
N ASP A 416 -18.37 -30.08 12.18
CA ASP A 416 -18.70 -28.66 12.25
C ASP A 416 -19.83 -28.29 11.27
N PRO A 417 -20.98 -27.74 11.74
CA PRO A 417 -22.05 -27.26 10.87
C PRO A 417 -21.62 -26.19 9.85
N LYS A 418 -20.68 -25.30 10.20
CA LYS A 418 -20.20 -24.24 9.31
C LYS A 418 -19.39 -24.80 8.15
N ILE A 419 -18.59 -25.84 8.41
CA ILE A 419 -17.82 -26.52 7.36
C ILE A 419 -18.77 -27.27 6.41
N ARG A 420 -19.89 -27.81 6.91
CA ARG A 420 -20.95 -28.37 6.05
C ARG A 420 -21.60 -27.31 5.17
N GLU A 421 -22.04 -26.19 5.74
CA GLU A 421 -22.67 -25.08 5.00
C GLU A 421 -21.77 -24.49 3.90
N ILE A 422 -20.47 -24.30 4.19
CA ILE A 422 -19.48 -23.84 3.21
C ILE A 422 -19.32 -24.87 2.08
N ALA A 423 -19.34 -26.17 2.38
CA ALA A 423 -19.26 -27.22 1.38
C ALA A 423 -20.54 -27.40 0.55
N GLU A 424 -21.72 -27.20 1.15
CA GLU A 424 -23.00 -27.15 0.44
C GLU A 424 -23.06 -25.94 -0.51
N THR A 425 -22.56 -24.80 -0.07
CA THR A 425 -22.41 -23.59 -0.91
C THR A 425 -21.45 -23.84 -2.07
N ALA A 426 -20.30 -24.46 -1.81
CA ALA A 426 -19.36 -24.85 -2.87
C ALA A 426 -20.01 -25.80 -3.89
N LEU A 427 -20.79 -26.81 -3.45
CA LEU A 427 -21.53 -27.70 -4.35
C LEU A 427 -22.60 -27.00 -5.17
N HIS A 428 -23.31 -26.03 -4.59
CA HIS A 428 -24.31 -25.24 -5.30
C HIS A 428 -23.67 -24.46 -6.46
N ASN A 429 -22.50 -23.87 -6.20
CA ASN A 429 -21.73 -23.07 -7.15
C ASN A 429 -20.96 -23.90 -8.22
N LEU A 430 -21.04 -25.24 -8.17
CA LEU A 430 -20.51 -26.15 -9.21
C LEU A 430 -21.59 -26.70 -10.16
N ARG A 431 -22.81 -26.16 -10.10
CA ARG A 431 -23.92 -26.44 -11.02
C ARG A 431 -24.11 -25.30 -11.99
#